data_AF-A0A956PED4-F1
#
_entry.id   AF-A0A956PED4-F1
#
_cell.length_a   1.000
_cell.length_b   1.000
_cell.length_c   1.000
_cell.angle_alpha   90.00
_cell.angle_beta   90.00
_cell.angle_gamma   90.00
#
_symmetry.space_group_name_H-M   'P 1'
#
loop_
_entity.id
_entity.type
_entity.pdbx_description
1 polymer ?
#
loop_
_entity_poly.entity_id
_entity_poly.type
_entity_poly.pdbx_seq_one_letter_code
_entity_poly.pdbx_strand_id
1 'polypeptide(L)'
;MRINSQIGTLVRHQTTLLSDGIDSGKESAIESMIEDGYTPSLKGPDPIQREQLHSGLSKVDRGVLLWARQQGVKIQVLQKGEVLEQADVLRDLTGKFEQRIDSGKVDQIAGHLSDLSEKIRTENDPEENKKWRIQKRNRLAEILTANPCGAAVFTPTFAPLLAPGLSKLLADPTETPTLKALALHHGADSPEEQKQFYQWMEKLNGKRLATAREAGIQEKSQLLSARPDAQKRWLDQAEKHPELVPLDVTLHTIVVPDAHFFPSHDGGDELLLDRSDMSSIKGWSDNDFRGQWFFLEGKSHILVRDDAVGLDTPTHELGHVVDMKLEKSAPDFYSGLKPRIEKSFYQARLHNKTVTQYSRANPREYIAEGFAAYYNHPQALREKDPELHQIIKEMVDYCCQEAGVDKALDSRLQRMSKDAVGA
;
A
#
# COMPACT_ATOMS: atom_id res chain seq x y z
N MET A 1 -38.79 -66.34 23.87
CA MET A 1 -38.77 -66.47 22.39
C MET A 1 -38.01 -65.27 21.84
N ARG A 2 -37.10 -65.44 20.87
CA ARG A 2 -36.27 -64.34 20.35
C ARG A 2 -37.08 -63.47 19.37
N ILE A 3 -36.92 -62.15 19.44
CA ILE A 3 -37.23 -61.22 18.34
C ILE A 3 -35.89 -60.80 17.74
N ASN A 4 -35.76 -60.88 16.41
CA ASN A 4 -34.48 -60.72 15.73
C ASN A 4 -34.05 -59.26 15.56
N SER A 5 -32.73 -59.08 15.51
CA SER A 5 -32.01 -57.84 15.26
C SER A 5 -32.07 -57.39 13.79
N GLN A 6 -32.53 -56.16 13.55
CA GLN A 6 -32.15 -55.36 12.37
C GLN A 6 -32.06 -53.87 12.75
N ILE A 7 -30.97 -53.49 13.42
CA ILE A 7 -30.50 -52.10 13.49
C ILE A 7 -28.99 -52.14 13.22
N GLY A 8 -28.58 -51.70 12.04
CA GLY A 8 -27.16 -51.70 11.67
C GLY A 8 -26.89 -51.52 10.19
N THR A 9 -27.01 -50.28 9.69
CA THR A 9 -26.32 -49.69 8.50
C THR A 9 -26.87 -48.29 8.16
N LEU A 10 -26.85 -47.34 9.10
CA LEU A 10 -27.39 -45.98 8.83
C LEU A 10 -26.60 -44.80 9.43
N VAL A 11 -25.46 -45.04 10.09
CA VAL A 11 -24.69 -43.99 10.81
C VAL A 11 -23.37 -43.61 10.12
N ARG A 12 -22.96 -44.32 9.06
CA ARG A 12 -21.64 -44.14 8.41
C ARG A 12 -21.66 -43.42 7.06
N HIS A 13 -22.74 -42.69 6.73
CA HIS A 13 -22.87 -41.91 5.48
C HIS A 13 -23.18 -40.42 5.69
N GLN A 14 -23.76 -40.02 6.83
CA GLN A 14 -24.03 -38.60 7.10
C GLN A 14 -22.78 -37.80 7.53
N THR A 15 -21.79 -38.44 8.15
CA THR A 15 -20.55 -37.78 8.58
C THR A 15 -19.65 -37.41 7.39
N THR A 16 -19.45 -38.32 6.44
CA THR A 16 -18.60 -38.10 5.26
C THR A 16 -19.14 -36.96 4.39
N LEU A 17 -20.45 -36.95 4.10
CA LEU A 17 -21.08 -35.88 3.32
C LEU A 17 -20.97 -34.47 3.96
N LEU A 18 -20.74 -34.39 5.27
CA LEU A 18 -20.59 -33.13 6.01
C LEU A 18 -19.12 -32.66 6.12
N SER A 19 -18.15 -33.56 6.23
CA SER A 19 -16.74 -33.21 6.08
C SER A 19 -16.45 -32.74 4.66
N ASP A 20 -16.88 -33.54 3.68
CA ASP A 20 -16.66 -33.29 2.26
C ASP A 20 -17.31 -31.96 1.84
N GLY A 21 -18.47 -31.60 2.42
CA GLY A 21 -19.18 -30.35 2.17
C GLY A 21 -18.53 -29.09 2.78
N ILE A 22 -17.69 -29.22 3.80
CA ILE A 22 -16.94 -28.09 4.39
C ILE A 22 -15.62 -27.89 3.66
N ASP A 23 -14.88 -28.97 3.43
CA ASP A 23 -13.57 -28.92 2.80
C ASP A 23 -13.71 -28.55 1.31
N SER A 24 -14.67 -29.13 0.57
CA SER A 24 -15.03 -28.63 -0.78
C SER A 24 -15.51 -27.18 -0.79
N GLY A 25 -16.11 -26.71 0.32
CA GLY A 25 -16.51 -25.31 0.48
C GLY A 25 -15.34 -24.36 0.68
N LYS A 26 -14.21 -24.82 1.24
CA LYS A 26 -12.95 -24.08 1.32
C LYS A 26 -12.19 -24.16 0.00
N GLU A 27 -12.02 -25.35 -0.55
CA GLU A 27 -11.35 -25.57 -1.85
C GLU A 27 -12.02 -24.75 -2.96
N SER A 28 -13.36 -24.77 -3.06
CA SER A 28 -14.11 -23.95 -4.01
C SER A 28 -13.92 -22.45 -3.80
N ALA A 29 -13.76 -22.00 -2.55
CA ALA A 29 -13.44 -20.60 -2.28
C ALA A 29 -12.02 -20.26 -2.74
N ILE A 30 -11.04 -21.11 -2.43
CA ILE A 30 -9.63 -20.94 -2.82
C ILE A 30 -9.47 -20.95 -4.34
N GLU A 31 -9.97 -21.98 -5.05
CA GLU A 31 -9.93 -22.03 -6.53
C GLU A 31 -10.59 -20.80 -7.17
N SER A 32 -11.69 -20.29 -6.62
CA SER A 32 -12.35 -19.11 -7.19
C SER A 32 -11.58 -17.79 -7.00
N MET A 33 -10.67 -17.75 -6.02
CA MET A 33 -9.75 -16.64 -5.78
C MET A 33 -8.46 -16.80 -6.59
N ILE A 34 -7.97 -18.02 -6.81
CA ILE A 34 -6.83 -18.29 -7.69
C ILE A 34 -7.15 -17.81 -9.11
N GLU A 35 -6.20 -17.12 -9.74
CA GLU A 35 -6.31 -16.69 -11.12
C GLU A 35 -5.34 -17.47 -12.02
N ASP A 36 -5.93 -18.15 -13.00
CA ASP A 36 -5.24 -18.88 -14.05
C ASP A 36 -4.84 -17.91 -15.16
N GLY A 37 -3.98 -16.94 -14.83
CA GLY A 37 -3.42 -15.96 -15.78
C GLY A 37 -4.47 -15.03 -16.37
N TYR A 38 -5.03 -14.11 -15.54
CA TYR A 38 -6.09 -13.19 -15.99
C TYR A 38 -5.64 -12.29 -17.16
N THR A 39 -4.35 -11.94 -17.20
CA THR A 39 -3.70 -11.41 -18.40
C THR A 39 -3.03 -12.54 -19.20
N PRO A 40 -3.19 -12.59 -20.56
CA PRO A 40 -2.62 -13.64 -21.41
C PRO A 40 -1.09 -13.82 -21.37
N SER A 41 -0.40 -12.91 -20.71
CA SER A 41 1.05 -12.82 -20.47
C SER A 41 1.54 -13.61 -19.25
N LEU A 42 0.68 -13.85 -18.25
CA LEU A 42 1.06 -14.55 -17.01
C LEU A 42 0.67 -16.02 -17.02
N LYS A 43 1.54 -16.88 -16.50
CA LYS A 43 1.34 -18.34 -16.50
C LYS A 43 0.39 -18.84 -15.41
N GLY A 44 0.20 -18.07 -14.33
CA GLY A 44 -0.51 -18.56 -13.14
C GLY A 44 0.30 -19.62 -12.36
N PRO A 45 -0.29 -20.23 -11.32
CA PRO A 45 0.36 -21.28 -10.55
C PRO A 45 0.46 -22.61 -11.30
N ASP A 46 1.61 -23.27 -11.21
CA ASP A 46 1.74 -24.68 -11.60
C ASP A 46 0.96 -25.61 -10.65
N PRO A 47 0.78 -26.91 -10.97
CA PRO A 47 0.00 -27.82 -10.11
C PRO A 47 0.53 -27.99 -8.68
N ILE A 48 1.84 -27.90 -8.47
CA ILE A 48 2.48 -28.02 -7.14
C ILE A 48 2.24 -26.73 -6.35
N GLN A 49 2.40 -25.57 -6.99
CA GLN A 49 2.09 -24.27 -6.41
C GLN A 49 0.60 -24.16 -6.05
N ARG A 50 -0.30 -24.69 -6.89
CA ARG A 50 -1.74 -24.74 -6.60
C ARG A 50 -2.04 -25.61 -5.37
N GLU A 51 -1.44 -26.79 -5.27
CA GLU A 51 -1.54 -27.65 -4.07
C GLU A 51 -1.00 -26.94 -2.81
N GLN A 52 0.11 -26.20 -2.94
CA GLN A 52 0.67 -25.38 -1.85
C GLN A 52 -0.27 -24.24 -1.43
N LEU A 53 -0.91 -23.52 -2.36
CA LEU A 53 -1.93 -22.51 -2.04
C LEU A 53 -3.09 -23.11 -1.25
N HIS A 54 -3.61 -24.26 -1.68
CA HIS A 54 -4.66 -24.98 -0.92
C HIS A 54 -4.21 -25.39 0.46
N SER A 55 -3.03 -26.03 0.57
CA SER A 55 -2.47 -26.47 1.85
C SER A 55 -2.25 -25.30 2.82
N GLY A 56 -1.75 -24.16 2.33
CA GLY A 56 -1.57 -22.93 3.11
C GLY A 56 -2.90 -22.30 3.55
N LEU A 57 -3.79 -22.02 2.60
CA LEU A 57 -5.03 -21.27 2.82
C LEU A 57 -6.14 -22.10 3.47
N SER A 58 -6.12 -23.43 3.36
CA SER A 58 -7.10 -24.32 4.05
C SER A 58 -7.09 -24.16 5.57
N LYS A 59 -5.98 -23.68 6.15
CA LYS A 59 -5.87 -23.33 7.57
C LYS A 59 -6.79 -22.17 7.98
N VAL A 60 -7.09 -21.26 7.05
CA VAL A 60 -7.92 -20.08 7.27
C VAL A 60 -9.38 -20.50 7.52
N ASP A 61 -10.10 -19.73 8.35
CA ASP A 61 -11.52 -19.98 8.61
C ASP A 61 -12.34 -19.91 7.30
N ARG A 62 -13.25 -20.87 7.10
CA ARG A 62 -14.08 -20.96 5.89
C ARG A 62 -14.86 -19.67 5.63
N GLY A 63 -15.37 -19.03 6.68
CA GLY A 63 -16.08 -17.75 6.58
C GLY A 63 -15.19 -16.61 6.08
N VAL A 64 -13.91 -16.56 6.46
CA VAL A 64 -12.96 -15.54 5.94
C VAL A 64 -12.67 -15.76 4.46
N LEU A 65 -12.45 -17.00 4.02
CA LEU A 65 -12.24 -17.32 2.60
C LEU A 65 -13.48 -16.99 1.74
N LEU A 66 -14.67 -17.31 2.24
CA LEU A 66 -15.94 -16.96 1.57
C LEU A 66 -16.18 -15.44 1.54
N TRP A 67 -15.87 -14.73 2.62
CA TRP A 67 -15.94 -13.26 2.66
C TRP A 67 -14.94 -12.63 1.69
N ALA A 68 -13.68 -13.08 1.67
CA ALA A 68 -12.66 -12.59 0.74
C ALA A 68 -13.11 -12.78 -0.73
N ARG A 69 -13.66 -13.96 -1.06
CA ARG A 69 -14.29 -14.20 -2.37
C ARG A 69 -15.43 -13.22 -2.66
N GLN A 70 -16.34 -12.97 -1.71
CA GLN A 70 -17.43 -11.99 -1.86
C GLN A 70 -16.90 -10.56 -2.04
N GLN A 71 -15.77 -10.21 -1.42
CA GLN A 71 -15.08 -8.93 -1.59
C GLN A 71 -14.32 -8.82 -2.92
N GLY A 72 -14.35 -9.83 -3.79
CA GLY A 72 -13.66 -9.85 -5.07
C GLY A 72 -12.15 -9.99 -4.96
N VAL A 73 -11.67 -10.71 -3.93
CA VAL A 73 -10.23 -10.97 -3.72
C VAL A 73 -9.74 -12.02 -4.69
N LYS A 74 -8.57 -11.75 -5.28
CA LYS A 74 -7.92 -12.57 -6.29
C LYS A 74 -6.45 -12.85 -5.91
N ILE A 75 -5.94 -14.01 -6.30
CA ILE A 75 -4.59 -14.49 -5.98
C ILE A 75 -3.91 -14.92 -7.28
N GLN A 76 -2.87 -14.20 -7.66
CA GLN A 76 -2.05 -14.48 -8.84
C GLN A 76 -0.65 -14.88 -8.36
N VAL A 77 -0.15 -16.01 -8.87
CA VAL A 77 1.26 -16.40 -8.67
C VAL A 77 2.08 -15.82 -9.82
N LEU A 78 3.16 -15.12 -9.48
CA LEU A 78 4.13 -14.60 -10.43
C LEU A 78 5.32 -15.54 -10.53
N GLN A 79 5.59 -16.05 -11.72
CA GLN A 79 6.74 -16.90 -12.01
C GLN A 79 7.99 -16.04 -12.23
N LYS A 80 9.15 -16.56 -11.85
CA LYS A 80 10.43 -15.89 -12.07
C LYS A 80 10.63 -15.48 -13.53
N GLY A 81 10.89 -14.19 -13.74
CA GLY A 81 11.10 -13.60 -15.06
C GLY A 81 9.83 -13.13 -15.77
N GLU A 82 8.66 -13.24 -15.15
CA GLU A 82 7.46 -12.52 -15.61
C GLU A 82 7.58 -11.01 -15.32
N VAL A 83 6.81 -10.22 -16.07
CA VAL A 83 6.88 -8.76 -16.13
C VAL A 83 5.62 -8.21 -15.44
N LEU A 84 5.80 -7.46 -14.34
CA LEU A 84 4.71 -7.10 -13.43
C LEU A 84 3.69 -6.15 -14.09
N GLU A 85 4.15 -5.33 -15.01
CA GLU A 85 3.38 -4.39 -15.81
C GLU A 85 2.38 -5.12 -16.72
N GLN A 86 2.70 -6.34 -17.14
CA GLN A 86 1.83 -7.20 -17.95
C GLN A 86 0.76 -7.93 -17.11
N ALA A 87 0.62 -7.66 -15.80
CA ALA A 87 -0.28 -8.38 -14.91
C ALA A 87 -1.70 -7.77 -14.77
N ASP A 88 -1.97 -6.57 -15.30
CA ASP A 88 -3.19 -5.76 -15.01
C ASP A 88 -3.42 -5.49 -13.50
N VAL A 89 -2.36 -5.58 -12.69
CA VAL A 89 -2.40 -5.34 -11.23
C VAL A 89 -1.76 -4.02 -10.78
N LEU A 90 -1.23 -3.23 -11.70
CA LEU A 90 -0.74 -1.88 -11.44
C LEU A 90 -1.82 -0.86 -11.80
N ARG A 91 -1.84 0.30 -11.15
CA ARG A 91 -2.77 1.37 -11.50
C ARG A 91 -2.16 2.19 -12.62
N ASP A 92 -2.60 1.92 -13.85
CA ASP A 92 -2.43 2.91 -14.90
C ASP A 92 -3.28 4.17 -14.58
N LEU A 93 -2.58 5.28 -14.37
CA LEU A 93 -3.14 6.60 -14.07
C LEU A 93 -3.32 7.46 -15.31
N THR A 94 -3.04 6.93 -16.51
CA THR A 94 -3.20 7.63 -17.79
C THR A 94 -4.64 8.14 -17.93
N GLY A 95 -4.78 9.46 -18.11
CA GLY A 95 -6.09 10.15 -18.15
C GLY A 95 -6.87 10.18 -16.83
N LYS A 96 -6.36 9.59 -15.75
CA LYS A 96 -7.03 9.45 -14.45
C LYS A 96 -6.34 10.19 -13.30
N PHE A 97 -5.04 10.43 -13.34
CA PHE A 97 -4.27 10.92 -12.18
C PHE A 97 -4.84 12.23 -11.59
N GLU A 98 -5.30 13.17 -12.43
CA GLU A 98 -5.90 14.44 -11.96
C GLU A 98 -7.16 14.23 -11.13
N GLN A 99 -7.93 13.18 -11.39
CA GLN A 99 -9.18 12.88 -10.68
C GLN A 99 -8.91 12.44 -9.23
N ARG A 100 -7.69 11.96 -8.93
CA ARG A 100 -7.27 11.65 -7.55
C ARG A 100 -6.95 12.93 -6.75
N ILE A 101 -6.71 14.07 -7.40
CA ILE A 101 -6.25 15.31 -6.75
C ILE A 101 -7.43 16.20 -6.35
N ASP A 102 -7.76 16.17 -5.06
CA ASP A 102 -8.75 17.05 -4.43
C ASP A 102 -8.13 18.43 -4.12
N SER A 103 -8.49 19.44 -4.93
CA SER A 103 -8.02 20.82 -4.75
C SER A 103 -8.46 21.44 -3.41
N GLY A 104 -9.60 21.03 -2.85
CA GLY A 104 -10.07 21.49 -1.54
C GLY A 104 -9.16 21.00 -0.41
N LYS A 105 -8.71 19.74 -0.47
CA LYS A 105 -7.70 19.20 0.46
C LYS A 105 -6.36 19.91 0.30
N VAL A 106 -5.91 20.20 -0.93
CA VAL A 106 -4.66 20.96 -1.17
C VAL A 106 -4.68 22.30 -0.45
N ASP A 107 -5.77 23.06 -0.58
CA ASP A 107 -5.87 24.39 0.01
C ASP A 107 -6.04 24.34 1.54
N GLN A 108 -6.71 23.32 2.08
CA GLN A 108 -6.73 23.05 3.52
C GLN A 108 -5.33 22.73 4.07
N ILE A 109 -4.54 21.90 3.38
CA ILE A 109 -3.16 21.59 3.75
C ILE A 109 -2.29 22.85 3.70
N ALA A 110 -2.42 23.68 2.66
CA ALA A 110 -1.72 24.95 2.57
C ALA A 110 -2.09 25.90 3.72
N GLY A 111 -3.37 25.97 4.09
CA GLY A 111 -3.85 26.71 5.27
C GLY A 111 -3.23 26.22 6.58
N HIS A 112 -3.23 24.91 6.85
CA HIS A 112 -2.62 24.32 8.05
C HIS A 112 -1.11 24.55 8.17
N LEU A 113 -0.42 24.89 7.08
CA LEU A 113 1.01 25.15 7.05
C LEU A 113 1.36 26.64 6.87
N SER A 114 0.36 27.53 6.83
CA SER A 114 0.55 28.97 6.61
C SER A 114 1.46 29.62 7.66
N ASP A 115 1.22 29.39 8.95
CA ASP A 115 2.02 29.93 10.06
C ASP A 115 3.51 29.53 9.97
N LEU A 116 3.79 28.28 9.58
CA LEU A 116 5.17 27.82 9.38
C LEU A 116 5.79 28.45 8.12
N SER A 117 4.98 28.71 7.10
CA SER A 117 5.43 29.43 5.89
C SER A 117 5.78 30.89 6.20
N GLU A 118 5.01 31.55 7.07
CA GLU A 118 5.31 32.92 7.50
C GLU A 118 6.58 32.97 8.33
N LYS A 119 6.76 32.04 9.29
CA LYS A 119 8.01 31.92 10.06
C LYS A 119 9.23 31.74 9.16
N ILE A 120 9.16 30.86 8.16
CA ILE A 120 10.24 30.66 7.17
C ILE A 120 10.51 31.95 6.36
N ARG A 121 9.49 32.78 6.10
CA ARG A 121 9.65 34.06 5.39
C ARG A 121 10.29 35.15 6.25
N THR A 122 9.92 35.22 7.52
CA THR A 122 10.38 36.28 8.43
C THR A 122 11.67 35.98 9.16
N GLU A 123 12.07 34.70 9.23
CA GLU A 123 13.29 34.28 9.92
C GLU A 123 14.54 34.60 9.11
N ASN A 124 15.42 35.41 9.71
CA ASN A 124 16.64 35.91 9.07
C ASN A 124 17.89 35.10 9.48
N ASP A 125 17.85 34.34 10.56
CA ASP A 125 18.93 33.42 10.91
C ASP A 125 18.85 32.14 10.06
N PRO A 126 19.89 31.77 9.28
CA PRO A 126 19.83 30.60 8.41
C PRO A 126 19.59 29.27 9.14
N GLU A 127 20.08 29.11 10.38
CA GLU A 127 19.96 27.87 11.14
C GLU A 127 18.56 27.71 11.77
N GLU A 128 17.98 28.78 12.34
CA GLU A 128 16.56 28.78 12.73
C GLU A 128 15.63 28.64 11.51
N ASN A 129 15.94 29.30 10.38
CA ASN A 129 15.17 29.15 9.14
C ASN A 129 15.14 27.69 8.67
N LYS A 130 16.30 27.01 8.71
CA LYS A 130 16.44 25.58 8.44
C LYS A 130 15.60 24.72 9.38
N LYS A 131 15.54 25.02 10.69
CA LYS A 131 14.68 24.32 11.65
C LYS A 131 13.19 24.48 11.31
N TRP A 132 12.72 25.69 10.96
CA TRP A 132 11.34 25.91 10.55
C TRP A 132 10.97 25.13 9.28
N ARG A 133 11.88 25.05 8.29
CA ARG A 133 11.72 24.22 7.08
C ARG A 133 11.58 22.73 7.42
N ILE A 134 12.43 22.21 8.32
CA ILE A 134 12.32 20.83 8.84
C ILE A 134 10.98 20.61 9.54
N GLN A 135 10.54 21.54 10.39
CA GLN A 135 9.27 21.41 11.09
C GLN A 135 8.07 21.41 10.14
N LYS A 136 8.06 22.28 9.12
CA LYS A 136 7.01 22.28 8.07
C LYS A 136 6.99 20.97 7.29
N ARG A 137 8.16 20.41 6.95
CA ARG A 137 8.31 19.10 6.30
C ARG A 137 7.75 17.97 7.17
N ASN A 138 8.08 17.94 8.46
CA ASN A 138 7.56 16.94 9.39
C ASN A 138 6.03 17.06 9.58
N ARG A 139 5.51 18.28 9.76
CA ARG A 139 4.06 18.51 9.95
C ARG A 139 3.25 18.12 8.72
N LEU A 140 3.78 18.33 7.51
CA LEU A 140 3.16 17.87 6.27
C LEU A 140 3.18 16.34 6.16
N ALA A 141 4.28 15.67 6.55
CA ALA A 141 4.30 14.20 6.63
C ALA A 141 3.22 13.66 7.59
N GLU A 142 3.04 14.26 8.77
CA GLU A 142 2.00 13.88 9.73
C GLU A 142 0.59 13.99 9.12
N ILE A 143 0.29 15.10 8.44
CA ILE A 143 -1.01 15.35 7.81
C ILE A 143 -1.30 14.32 6.70
N LEU A 144 -0.31 13.99 5.87
CA LEU A 144 -0.44 12.99 4.81
C LEU A 144 -0.56 11.57 5.37
N THR A 145 0.16 11.25 6.46
CA THR A 145 0.11 9.92 7.11
C THR A 145 -1.22 9.68 7.81
N ALA A 146 -1.81 10.70 8.43
CA ALA A 146 -3.06 10.58 9.19
C ALA A 146 -4.31 10.40 8.31
N ASN A 147 -4.21 10.62 6.99
CA ASN A 147 -5.36 10.66 6.08
C ASN A 147 -5.08 9.90 4.76
N PRO A 148 -4.97 8.56 4.79
CA PRO A 148 -4.47 7.75 3.68
C PRO A 148 -5.34 7.77 2.41
N CYS A 149 -6.59 8.25 2.49
CA CYS A 149 -7.52 8.36 1.36
C CYS A 149 -7.23 9.58 0.45
N GLY A 150 -5.96 9.80 0.09
CA GLY A 150 -5.51 11.02 -0.61
C GLY A 150 -4.12 11.00 -1.24
N ALA A 151 -3.54 9.81 -1.49
CA ALA A 151 -2.27 9.65 -2.19
C ALA A 151 -2.39 10.08 -3.67
N ALA A 152 -2.29 11.38 -3.91
CA ALA A 152 -2.47 12.04 -5.20
C ALA A 152 -1.71 13.36 -5.25
N VAL A 153 -1.72 14.06 -4.11
CA VAL A 153 -0.99 15.29 -3.85
C VAL A 153 0.36 14.91 -3.24
N PHE A 154 1.35 14.67 -4.11
CA PHE A 154 2.74 14.69 -3.65
C PHE A 154 3.16 16.14 -3.39
N THR A 155 4.23 16.32 -2.63
CA THR A 155 5.01 17.57 -2.72
C THR A 155 6.47 17.17 -2.85
N PRO A 156 7.27 17.84 -3.69
CA PRO A 156 8.57 17.33 -4.14
C PRO A 156 9.59 17.15 -3.01
N THR A 157 9.40 17.86 -1.89
CA THR A 157 10.18 17.75 -0.66
C THR A 157 10.20 16.35 -0.02
N PHE A 158 9.34 15.43 -0.49
CA PHE A 158 9.19 14.06 0.03
C PHE A 158 9.73 12.97 -0.90
N ALA A 159 10.29 13.31 -2.06
CA ALA A 159 10.99 12.35 -2.94
C ALA A 159 11.92 11.40 -2.14
N PRO A 160 12.77 11.91 -1.21
CA PRO A 160 13.65 11.06 -0.40
C PRO A 160 13.06 10.53 0.92
N LEU A 161 11.84 10.94 1.33
CA LEU A 161 11.30 10.63 2.66
C LEU A 161 10.33 9.45 2.72
N LEU A 162 9.60 9.18 1.64
CA LEU A 162 8.55 8.15 1.62
C LEU A 162 9.02 6.85 0.94
N ALA A 163 10.34 6.58 0.95
CA ALA A 163 10.91 5.33 0.48
C ALA A 163 11.15 4.40 1.68
N PRO A 164 10.53 3.21 1.73
CA PRO A 164 11.03 2.12 2.56
C PRO A 164 12.49 1.86 2.21
N GLY A 165 13.37 1.74 3.21
CA GLY A 165 14.80 1.44 3.01
C GLY A 165 15.72 2.64 2.76
N LEU A 166 15.21 3.82 2.37
CA LEU A 166 16.02 5.05 2.30
C LEU A 166 15.80 5.90 3.55
N SER A 167 16.48 5.54 4.63
CA SER A 167 16.61 6.31 5.86
C SER A 167 17.45 7.59 5.63
N LYS A 168 16.95 8.52 4.82
CA LYS A 168 17.62 9.79 4.50
C LYS A 168 16.68 10.99 4.58
N LEU A 169 16.46 11.38 5.84
CA LEU A 169 16.38 12.79 6.30
C LEU A 169 17.61 13.65 5.91
N LEU A 170 18.41 13.24 4.91
CA LEU A 170 19.71 13.82 4.54
C LEU A 170 19.69 14.63 3.23
N ALA A 171 18.58 14.64 2.48
CA ALA A 171 18.39 15.69 1.47
C ALA A 171 18.13 17.01 2.20
N ASP A 172 18.98 18.00 1.98
CA ASP A 172 18.97 19.24 2.76
C ASP A 172 17.62 19.94 2.55
N PRO A 173 16.88 20.31 3.61
CA PRO A 173 15.63 21.07 3.49
C PRO A 173 15.78 22.45 2.83
N THR A 174 17.01 22.92 2.56
CA THR A 174 17.30 24.12 1.76
C THR A 174 17.58 23.85 0.28
N GLU A 175 17.68 22.59 -0.16
CA GLU A 175 17.80 22.26 -1.59
C GLU A 175 16.49 22.60 -2.32
N THR A 176 16.58 23.53 -3.28
CA THR A 176 15.46 24.00 -4.10
C THR A 176 15.48 23.31 -5.47
N PRO A 177 14.64 22.28 -5.70
CA PRO A 177 14.63 21.57 -6.97
C PRO A 177 14.09 22.47 -8.10
N THR A 178 14.56 22.24 -9.32
CA THR A 178 14.00 22.85 -10.53
C THR A 178 12.85 21.99 -11.07
N LEU A 179 11.93 22.57 -11.87
CA LEU A 179 10.88 21.75 -12.51
C LEU A 179 11.47 20.62 -13.35
N LYS A 180 12.59 20.86 -14.05
CA LYS A 180 13.29 19.83 -14.82
C LYS A 180 13.81 18.69 -13.95
N ALA A 181 14.40 19.00 -12.79
CA ALA A 181 14.86 17.97 -11.85
C ALA A 181 13.69 17.14 -11.31
N LEU A 182 12.51 17.74 -11.14
CA LEU A 182 11.29 17.03 -10.74
C LEU A 182 10.74 16.17 -11.86
N ALA A 183 10.67 16.66 -13.10
CA ALA A 183 10.22 15.86 -14.24
C ALA A 183 11.08 14.60 -14.41
N LEU A 184 12.41 14.74 -14.39
CA LEU A 184 13.34 13.62 -14.46
C LEU A 184 13.22 12.66 -13.26
N HIS A 185 12.98 13.16 -12.05
CA HIS A 185 12.69 12.30 -10.89
C HIS A 185 11.39 11.49 -11.06
N HIS A 186 10.44 12.03 -11.83
CA HIS A 186 9.19 11.38 -12.19
C HIS A 186 9.27 10.56 -13.49
N GLY A 187 10.47 10.28 -14.00
CA GLY A 187 10.68 9.41 -15.18
C GLY A 187 10.44 10.09 -16.53
N ALA A 188 10.14 11.39 -16.55
CA ALA A 188 9.92 12.14 -17.79
C ALA A 188 11.26 12.42 -18.51
N ASP A 189 11.78 11.42 -19.23
CA ASP A 189 13.09 11.48 -19.87
C ASP A 189 13.02 12.15 -21.26
N SER A 190 11.88 12.09 -21.96
CA SER A 190 11.65 12.77 -23.23
C SER A 190 11.21 14.24 -23.09
N PRO A 191 11.40 15.08 -24.14
CA PRO A 191 10.86 16.45 -24.17
C PRO A 191 9.33 16.51 -24.05
N GLU A 192 8.63 15.52 -24.59
CA GLU A 192 7.18 15.39 -24.61
C GLU A 192 6.62 15.13 -23.21
N GLU A 193 7.15 14.13 -22.50
CA GLU A 193 6.80 13.83 -21.10
C GLU A 193 7.14 15.01 -20.18
N GLN A 194 8.31 15.65 -20.37
CA GLN A 194 8.70 16.82 -19.58
C GLN A 194 7.69 17.96 -19.74
N LYS A 195 7.27 18.23 -20.99
CA LYS A 195 6.24 19.23 -21.29
C LYS A 195 4.90 18.88 -20.64
N GLN A 196 4.50 17.62 -20.68
CA GLN A 196 3.28 17.13 -20.03
C GLN A 196 3.35 17.30 -18.50
N PHE A 197 4.47 16.91 -17.88
CA PHE A 197 4.72 17.13 -16.46
C PHE A 197 4.66 18.62 -16.07
N TYR A 198 5.25 19.52 -16.88
CA TYR A 198 5.18 20.96 -16.63
C TYR A 198 3.73 21.49 -16.71
N GLN A 199 2.94 21.01 -17.66
CA GLN A 199 1.51 21.37 -17.77
C GLN A 199 0.71 20.91 -16.54
N TRP A 200 1.00 19.73 -16.00
CA TRP A 200 0.40 19.28 -14.73
C TRP A 200 0.81 20.16 -13.56
N MET A 201 2.10 20.50 -13.45
CA MET A 201 2.61 21.41 -12.42
C MET A 201 1.93 22.78 -12.49
N GLU A 202 1.72 23.33 -13.69
CA GLU A 202 1.00 24.59 -13.87
C GLU A 202 -0.50 24.46 -13.51
N LYS A 203 -1.17 23.40 -13.94
CA LYS A 203 -2.59 23.13 -13.64
C LYS A 203 -2.87 22.99 -12.14
N LEU A 204 -1.99 22.30 -11.40
CA LEU A 204 -2.17 22.00 -9.97
C LEU A 204 -1.79 23.15 -9.03
N ASN A 205 -0.89 24.03 -9.47
CA ASN A 205 -0.36 25.11 -8.64
C ASN A 205 -0.81 26.51 -9.04
N GLY A 206 -1.07 26.74 -10.34
CA GLY A 206 -1.40 28.04 -10.91
C GLY A 206 -0.47 29.13 -10.38
N LYS A 207 -1.06 30.12 -9.69
CA LYS A 207 -0.33 31.25 -9.10
C LYS A 207 0.78 30.84 -8.11
N ARG A 208 0.63 29.74 -7.37
CA ARG A 208 1.67 29.28 -6.40
C ARG A 208 3.01 29.03 -7.10
N LEU A 209 2.98 28.39 -8.27
CA LEU A 209 4.18 28.08 -9.05
C LEU A 209 4.81 29.34 -9.65
N ALA A 210 4.00 30.27 -10.14
CA ALA A 210 4.48 31.56 -10.63
C ALA A 210 5.19 32.36 -9.53
N THR A 211 4.58 32.48 -8.34
CA THR A 211 5.20 33.17 -7.19
C THR A 211 6.48 32.48 -6.70
N ALA A 212 6.51 31.15 -6.66
CA ALA A 212 7.73 30.40 -6.29
C ALA A 212 8.87 30.60 -7.30
N ARG A 213 8.55 30.63 -8.60
CA ARG A 213 9.52 30.91 -9.67
C ARG A 213 10.05 32.34 -9.57
N GLU A 214 9.17 33.32 -9.32
CA GLU A 214 9.58 34.72 -9.14
C GLU A 214 10.49 34.89 -7.91
N ALA A 215 10.17 34.26 -6.78
CA ALA A 215 11.01 34.27 -5.58
C ALA A 215 12.41 33.70 -5.86
N GLY A 216 12.51 32.54 -6.52
CA GLY A 216 13.80 31.95 -6.91
C GLY A 216 14.60 32.79 -7.90
N ILE A 217 13.94 33.56 -8.78
CA ILE A 217 14.58 34.54 -9.66
C ILE A 217 15.14 35.71 -8.84
N GLN A 218 14.35 36.26 -7.91
CA GLN A 218 14.73 37.39 -7.07
C GLN A 218 15.91 37.04 -6.15
N GLU A 219 15.84 35.93 -5.42
CA GLU A 219 16.89 35.45 -4.51
C GLU A 219 18.24 35.28 -5.23
N LYS A 220 18.25 34.51 -6.33
CA LYS A 220 19.47 34.29 -7.10
C LYS A 220 19.97 35.55 -7.81
N SER A 221 19.08 36.48 -8.17
CA SER A 221 19.49 37.80 -8.68
C SER A 221 20.16 38.65 -7.60
N GLN A 222 19.69 38.60 -6.35
CA GLN A 222 20.28 39.30 -5.21
C GLN A 222 21.67 38.74 -4.89
N LEU A 223 21.85 37.41 -4.89
CA LEU A 223 23.15 36.75 -4.75
C LEU A 223 24.14 37.12 -5.88
N LEU A 224 23.63 37.39 -7.09
CA LEU A 224 24.44 37.79 -8.25
C LEU A 224 24.59 39.31 -8.42
N SER A 225 24.01 40.14 -7.54
CA SER A 225 24.02 41.62 -7.64
C SER A 225 25.42 42.24 -7.77
N ALA A 226 26.43 41.65 -7.13
CA ALA A 226 27.83 42.06 -7.24
C ALA A 226 28.52 41.66 -8.57
N ARG A 227 27.79 41.00 -9.49
CA ARG A 227 28.31 40.45 -10.76
C ARG A 227 27.31 40.70 -11.91
N PRO A 228 27.19 41.94 -12.44
CA PRO A 228 26.14 42.32 -13.39
C PRO A 228 26.04 41.42 -14.63
N ASP A 229 27.16 41.00 -15.23
CA ASP A 229 27.15 40.09 -16.39
C ASP A 229 26.60 38.70 -16.04
N ALA A 230 26.87 38.20 -14.84
CA ALA A 230 26.35 36.92 -14.37
C ALA A 230 24.86 37.03 -14.02
N GLN A 231 24.44 38.14 -13.41
CA GLN A 231 23.04 38.44 -13.15
C GLN A 231 22.24 38.56 -14.46
N LYS A 232 22.78 39.25 -15.48
CA LYS A 232 22.15 39.34 -16.80
C LYS A 232 21.98 37.97 -17.46
N ARG A 233 23.05 37.16 -17.50
CA ARG A 233 22.98 35.78 -18.02
C ARG A 233 21.98 34.90 -17.25
N TRP A 234 21.85 35.11 -15.94
CA TRP A 234 20.86 34.41 -15.12
C TRP A 234 19.43 34.81 -15.50
N LEU A 235 19.15 36.10 -15.67
CA LEU A 235 17.84 36.59 -16.10
C LEU A 235 17.49 36.10 -17.52
N ASP A 236 18.43 36.21 -18.47
CA ASP A 236 18.29 35.68 -19.84
C ASP A 236 18.03 34.15 -19.84
N GLN A 237 18.61 33.40 -18.89
CA GLN A 237 18.36 31.97 -18.71
C GLN A 237 16.98 31.72 -18.09
N ALA A 238 16.59 32.45 -17.05
CA ALA A 238 15.32 32.25 -16.36
C ALA A 238 14.11 32.57 -17.25
N GLU A 239 14.25 33.52 -18.19
CA GLU A 239 13.25 33.82 -19.22
C GLU A 239 13.12 32.70 -20.26
N LYS A 240 14.25 32.19 -20.78
CA LYS A 240 14.28 31.17 -21.85
C LYS A 240 14.03 29.74 -21.35
N HIS A 241 14.42 29.47 -20.12
CA HIS A 241 14.40 28.16 -19.46
C HIS A 241 13.75 28.26 -18.07
N PRO A 242 12.46 28.63 -17.97
CA PRO A 242 11.75 28.75 -16.70
C PRO A 242 11.65 27.42 -15.91
N GLU A 243 11.88 26.28 -16.58
CA GLU A 243 11.98 24.94 -15.98
C GLU A 243 13.28 24.71 -15.20
N LEU A 244 14.31 25.53 -15.44
CA LEU A 244 15.61 25.50 -14.75
C LEU A 244 15.68 26.47 -13.56
N VAL A 245 14.59 27.20 -13.27
CA VAL A 245 14.52 28.06 -12.08
C VAL A 245 14.33 27.19 -10.83
N PRO A 246 15.16 27.34 -9.78
CA PRO A 246 14.96 26.66 -8.51
C PRO A 246 13.64 27.08 -7.85
N LEU A 247 12.92 26.12 -7.27
CA LEU A 247 11.65 26.36 -6.58
C LEU A 247 11.80 26.09 -5.09
N ASP A 248 11.47 27.07 -4.25
CA ASP A 248 11.33 26.85 -2.82
C ASP A 248 9.97 26.20 -2.50
N VAL A 249 9.98 24.89 -2.62
CA VAL A 249 8.84 24.01 -2.38
C VAL A 249 8.46 23.96 -0.90
N THR A 250 9.38 24.33 0.01
CA THR A 250 9.10 24.46 1.45
C THR A 250 8.46 25.80 1.80
N LEU A 251 8.79 26.90 1.13
CA LEU A 251 8.14 28.19 1.36
C LEU A 251 6.75 28.25 0.71
N HIS A 252 6.63 27.81 -0.55
CA HIS A 252 5.43 28.06 -1.36
C HIS A 252 4.38 26.93 -1.40
N THR A 253 4.61 25.81 -0.70
CA THR A 253 3.70 24.64 -0.64
C THR A 253 3.26 24.19 -2.04
N ILE A 254 4.25 23.78 -2.85
CA ILE A 254 4.05 23.34 -4.23
C ILE A 254 3.58 21.89 -4.28
N VAL A 255 2.46 21.64 -4.95
CA VAL A 255 1.95 20.31 -5.27
C VAL A 255 2.72 19.74 -6.46
N VAL A 256 3.11 18.47 -6.34
CA VAL A 256 3.58 17.62 -7.44
C VAL A 256 2.60 16.46 -7.55
N PRO A 257 2.29 15.95 -8.75
CA PRO A 257 1.49 14.74 -8.86
C PRO A 257 2.27 13.50 -8.42
N ASP A 258 1.63 12.59 -7.68
CA ASP A 258 2.16 11.23 -7.46
C ASP A 258 1.90 10.39 -8.71
N ALA A 259 2.65 10.70 -9.77
CA ALA A 259 2.52 10.13 -11.10
C ALA A 259 3.92 10.08 -11.75
N HIS A 260 4.34 8.90 -12.14
CA HIS A 260 5.66 8.57 -12.67
C HIS A 260 5.49 7.95 -14.05
N PHE A 261 6.17 8.52 -15.05
CA PHE A 261 6.24 7.93 -16.37
C PHE A 261 7.06 6.64 -16.30
N PHE A 262 6.52 5.57 -16.87
CA PHE A 262 7.14 4.26 -16.87
C PHE A 262 7.12 3.66 -18.29
N PRO A 263 8.30 3.36 -18.88
CA PRO A 263 8.36 2.80 -20.22
C PRO A 263 7.86 1.35 -20.21
N SER A 264 6.89 1.05 -21.09
CA SER A 264 6.37 -0.31 -21.24
C SER A 264 7.45 -1.28 -21.74
N HIS A 265 7.53 -2.46 -21.11
CA HIS A 265 8.58 -3.46 -21.39
C HIS A 265 8.66 -3.88 -22.86
N ASP A 266 7.50 -4.00 -23.53
CA ASP A 266 7.39 -4.44 -24.92
C ASP A 266 7.32 -3.28 -25.93
N GLY A 267 7.53 -2.04 -25.49
CA GLY A 267 7.32 -0.84 -26.33
C GLY A 267 5.85 -0.57 -26.66
N GLY A 268 4.93 -1.03 -25.80
CA GLY A 268 3.53 -0.61 -25.82
C GLY A 268 3.33 0.81 -25.26
N ASP A 269 2.08 1.20 -25.03
CA ASP A 269 1.76 2.51 -24.47
C ASP A 269 2.46 2.75 -23.12
N GLU A 270 3.02 3.96 -22.94
CA GLU A 270 3.68 4.40 -21.71
C GLU A 270 2.69 4.37 -20.54
N LEU A 271 3.09 3.79 -19.41
CA LEU A 271 2.25 3.73 -18.21
C LEU A 271 2.54 4.93 -17.33
N LEU A 272 1.49 5.47 -16.70
CA LEU A 272 1.63 6.48 -15.66
C LEU A 272 1.31 5.85 -14.31
N LEU A 273 2.31 5.64 -13.45
CA LEU A 273 2.17 4.87 -12.21
C LEU A 273 2.34 5.76 -10.97
N ASP A 274 1.73 5.40 -9.83
CA ASP A 274 2.11 6.05 -8.56
C ASP A 274 3.36 5.42 -7.94
N ARG A 275 3.96 6.12 -6.98
CA ARG A 275 5.17 5.67 -6.28
C ARG A 275 5.07 4.27 -5.68
N SER A 276 3.87 3.84 -5.26
CA SER A 276 3.68 2.51 -4.67
C SER A 276 3.77 1.41 -5.72
N ASP A 277 3.20 1.65 -6.91
CA ASP A 277 3.29 0.71 -8.03
C ASP A 277 4.72 0.66 -8.60
N MET A 278 5.39 1.81 -8.70
CA MET A 278 6.83 1.89 -9.01
C MET A 278 7.69 1.11 -8.00
N SER A 279 7.39 1.21 -6.70
CA SER A 279 8.10 0.44 -5.66
C SER A 279 7.82 -1.05 -5.78
N SER A 280 6.66 -1.44 -6.29
CA SER A 280 6.28 -2.85 -6.49
C SER A 280 6.99 -3.45 -7.72
N ILE A 281 7.09 -2.72 -8.83
CA ILE A 281 7.93 -3.12 -9.99
C ILE A 281 9.38 -3.34 -9.56
N LYS A 282 9.93 -2.37 -8.82
CA LYS A 282 11.30 -2.45 -8.33
C LYS A 282 11.48 -3.64 -7.40
N GLY A 283 10.63 -3.78 -6.37
CA GLY A 283 10.74 -4.87 -5.40
C GLY A 283 10.57 -6.26 -6.03
N TRP A 284 9.75 -6.39 -7.07
CA TRP A 284 9.64 -7.62 -7.87
C TRP A 284 10.94 -7.92 -8.63
N SER A 285 11.50 -6.90 -9.30
CA SER A 285 12.74 -7.01 -10.08
C SER A 285 13.97 -7.34 -9.22
N ASP A 286 14.08 -6.68 -8.07
CA ASP A 286 15.20 -6.84 -7.13
C ASP A 286 15.06 -8.11 -6.25
N ASN A 287 13.89 -8.76 -6.24
CA ASN A 287 13.52 -9.90 -5.36
C ASN A 287 13.35 -9.50 -3.87
N ASP A 288 12.99 -8.25 -3.59
CA ASP A 288 12.94 -7.67 -2.24
C ASP A 288 11.70 -8.06 -1.42
N PHE A 289 10.59 -8.46 -2.07
CA PHE A 289 9.40 -8.97 -1.39
C PHE A 289 9.02 -10.38 -1.85
N ARG A 290 8.24 -11.09 -1.03
CA ARG A 290 7.76 -12.46 -1.29
C ARG A 290 6.30 -12.51 -1.73
N GLY A 291 5.53 -11.50 -1.34
CA GLY A 291 4.18 -11.24 -1.78
C GLY A 291 3.92 -9.74 -1.72
N GLN A 292 2.85 -9.32 -2.39
CA GLN A 292 2.39 -7.93 -2.37
C GLN A 292 0.89 -7.92 -2.66
N TRP A 293 0.10 -7.41 -1.73
CA TRP A 293 -1.30 -7.07 -1.97
C TRP A 293 -1.44 -5.74 -2.73
N PHE A 294 -2.48 -5.65 -3.56
CA PHE A 294 -2.85 -4.49 -4.34
C PHE A 294 -4.34 -4.18 -4.17
N PHE A 295 -4.67 -2.89 -4.07
CA PHE A 295 -6.05 -2.41 -4.00
C PHE A 295 -6.28 -1.38 -5.11
N LEU A 296 -6.98 -1.80 -6.16
CA LEU A 296 -7.02 -1.13 -7.47
C LEU A 296 -8.48 -0.80 -7.80
N GLU A 297 -8.88 0.47 -7.69
CA GLU A 297 -10.22 0.95 -8.09
C GLU A 297 -11.42 0.13 -7.52
N GLY A 298 -11.22 -0.62 -6.43
CA GLY A 298 -12.21 -1.51 -5.80
C GLY A 298 -11.90 -3.02 -5.90
N LYS A 299 -11.11 -3.45 -6.90
CA LYS A 299 -10.52 -4.79 -6.98
C LYS A 299 -9.49 -5.00 -5.85
N SER A 300 -9.27 -6.25 -5.44
CA SER A 300 -8.18 -6.62 -4.53
C SER A 300 -7.44 -7.83 -5.07
N HIS A 301 -6.16 -7.65 -5.39
CA HIS A 301 -5.30 -8.74 -5.84
C HIS A 301 -4.21 -8.99 -4.81
N ILE A 302 -3.81 -10.25 -4.67
CA ILE A 302 -2.67 -10.72 -3.91
C ILE A 302 -1.71 -11.30 -4.94
N LEU A 303 -0.51 -10.74 -5.03
CA LEU A 303 0.58 -11.34 -5.79
C LEU A 303 1.45 -12.15 -4.83
N VAL A 304 1.79 -13.36 -5.23
CA VAL A 304 2.72 -14.22 -4.51
C VAL A 304 3.80 -14.67 -5.48
N ARG A 305 5.08 -14.62 -5.07
CA ARG A 305 6.17 -15.16 -5.90
C ARG A 305 6.14 -16.68 -5.89
N ASP A 306 6.52 -17.30 -7.00
CA ASP A 306 6.66 -18.74 -7.18
C ASP A 306 7.36 -19.47 -6.01
N ASP A 307 8.45 -18.90 -5.48
CA ASP A 307 9.23 -19.44 -4.36
C ASP A 307 8.60 -19.21 -2.97
N ALA A 308 7.57 -18.36 -2.89
CA ALA A 308 6.91 -17.95 -1.65
C ALA A 308 5.55 -18.61 -1.42
N VAL A 309 5.01 -19.33 -2.40
CA VAL A 309 3.67 -19.92 -2.38
C VAL A 309 3.45 -20.88 -1.20
N GLY A 310 4.42 -21.76 -0.93
CA GLY A 310 4.39 -22.71 0.20
C GLY A 310 4.74 -22.13 1.57
N LEU A 311 4.91 -20.81 1.68
CA LEU A 311 5.22 -20.12 2.95
C LEU A 311 3.95 -19.50 3.56
N ASP A 312 4.11 -18.76 4.64
CA ASP A 312 3.04 -17.98 5.29
C ASP A 312 2.55 -16.79 4.45
N THR A 313 3.24 -16.47 3.34
CA THR A 313 3.02 -15.29 2.49
C THR A 313 1.57 -15.14 2.00
N PRO A 314 0.89 -16.15 1.41
CA PRO A 314 -0.50 -15.98 0.96
C PRO A 314 -1.45 -15.60 2.09
N THR A 315 -1.21 -16.13 3.30
CA THR A 315 -2.00 -15.82 4.50
C THR A 315 -1.67 -14.42 5.03
N HIS A 316 -0.41 -13.98 4.98
CA HIS A 316 0.02 -12.63 5.34
C HIS A 316 -0.63 -11.57 4.44
N GLU A 317 -0.56 -11.73 3.11
CA GLU A 317 -1.18 -10.81 2.16
C GLU A 317 -2.72 -10.80 2.29
N LEU A 318 -3.34 -11.95 2.60
CA LEU A 318 -4.77 -12.00 2.93
C LEU A 318 -5.10 -11.19 4.19
N GLY A 319 -4.19 -11.14 5.17
CA GLY A 319 -4.33 -10.31 6.37
C GLY A 319 -4.40 -8.82 6.06
N HIS A 320 -3.52 -8.33 5.18
CA HIS A 320 -3.58 -6.95 4.65
C HIS A 320 -4.91 -6.65 3.95
N VAL A 321 -5.38 -7.58 3.12
CA VAL A 321 -6.65 -7.44 2.40
C VAL A 321 -7.83 -7.38 3.36
N VAL A 322 -7.87 -8.24 4.39
CA VAL A 322 -8.92 -8.22 5.42
C VAL A 322 -8.91 -6.88 6.17
N ASP A 323 -7.75 -6.41 6.63
CA ASP A 323 -7.60 -5.15 7.35
C ASP A 323 -8.12 -3.95 6.56
N MET A 324 -7.66 -3.79 5.32
CA MET A 324 -8.01 -2.68 4.45
C MET A 324 -9.46 -2.73 3.94
N LYS A 325 -9.99 -3.93 3.64
CA LYS A 325 -11.40 -4.09 3.24
C LYS A 325 -12.33 -3.86 4.43
N LEU A 326 -11.99 -4.25 5.66
CA LEU A 326 -12.80 -3.97 6.85
C LEU A 326 -12.86 -2.47 7.17
N GLU A 327 -11.72 -1.76 7.12
CA GLU A 327 -11.69 -0.29 7.30
C GLU A 327 -12.62 0.44 6.31
N LYS A 328 -12.70 -0.05 5.06
CA LYS A 328 -13.52 0.56 4.00
C LYS A 328 -14.99 0.13 4.04
N SER A 329 -15.28 -1.15 4.27
CA SER A 329 -16.64 -1.73 4.15
C SER A 329 -17.41 -1.78 5.47
N ALA A 330 -16.71 -1.79 6.60
CA ALA A 330 -17.28 -1.84 7.95
C ALA A 330 -16.66 -0.77 8.86
N PRO A 331 -16.75 0.54 8.48
CA PRO A 331 -16.03 1.61 9.17
C PRO A 331 -16.41 1.75 10.65
N ASP A 332 -17.67 1.52 11.01
CA ASP A 332 -18.13 1.59 12.41
C ASP A 332 -17.46 0.50 13.27
N PHE A 333 -17.44 -0.75 12.78
CA PHE A 333 -16.73 -1.86 13.44
C PHE A 333 -15.22 -1.57 13.55
N TYR A 334 -14.61 -1.16 12.43
CA TYR A 334 -13.18 -0.89 12.38
C TYR A 334 -12.77 0.31 13.27
N SER A 335 -13.64 1.30 13.43
CA SER A 335 -13.40 2.44 14.34
C SER A 335 -13.25 2.04 15.80
N GLY A 336 -13.91 0.94 16.23
CA GLY A 336 -13.74 0.36 17.56
C GLY A 336 -12.40 -0.39 17.73
N LEU A 337 -11.86 -0.96 16.66
CA LEU A 337 -10.56 -1.65 16.67
C LEU A 337 -9.39 -0.67 16.58
N LYS A 338 -9.48 0.38 15.76
CA LYS A 338 -8.36 1.27 15.43
C LYS A 338 -7.57 1.81 16.65
N PRO A 339 -8.19 2.32 17.74
CA PRO A 339 -7.46 2.77 18.92
C PRO A 339 -6.72 1.63 19.66
N ARG A 340 -7.24 0.39 19.60
CA ARG A 340 -6.58 -0.80 20.16
C ARG A 340 -5.41 -1.23 19.29
N ILE A 341 -5.57 -1.21 17.96
CA ILE A 341 -4.50 -1.47 16.99
C ILE A 341 -3.34 -0.49 17.21
N GLU A 342 -3.60 0.81 17.21
CA GLU A 342 -2.58 1.85 17.39
C GLU A 342 -1.85 1.71 18.74
N LYS A 343 -2.59 1.46 19.82
CA LYS A 343 -2.03 1.22 21.16
C LYS A 343 -1.17 -0.05 21.20
N SER A 344 -1.66 -1.16 20.65
CA SER A 344 -0.97 -2.45 20.67
C SER A 344 0.31 -2.40 19.83
N PHE A 345 0.23 -1.85 18.62
CA PHE A 345 1.38 -1.55 17.76
C PHE A 345 2.45 -0.71 18.48
N TYR A 346 2.04 0.39 19.14
CA TYR A 346 2.98 1.26 19.86
C TYR A 346 3.66 0.53 21.03
N GLN A 347 2.91 -0.27 21.79
CA GLN A 347 3.47 -1.10 22.87
C GLN A 347 4.41 -2.19 22.33
N ALA A 348 4.06 -2.84 21.22
CA ALA A 348 4.90 -3.85 20.60
C ALA A 348 6.21 -3.27 20.05
N ARG A 349 6.16 -2.06 19.46
CA ARG A 349 7.32 -1.28 19.02
C ARG A 349 8.23 -0.86 20.17
N LEU A 350 7.68 -0.45 21.33
CA LEU A 350 8.47 -0.07 22.51
C LEU A 350 9.13 -1.28 23.21
N HIS A 351 8.45 -2.42 23.25
CA HIS A 351 8.85 -3.55 24.09
C HIS A 351 9.38 -4.77 23.31
N ASN A 352 9.74 -4.60 22.02
CA ASN A 352 10.23 -5.67 21.14
C ASN A 352 9.27 -6.87 20.99
N LYS A 353 7.96 -6.70 21.21
CA LYS A 353 6.97 -7.81 21.22
C LYS A 353 6.44 -8.21 19.84
N THR A 354 6.82 -7.50 18.76
CA THR A 354 6.32 -7.76 17.40
C THR A 354 6.77 -9.11 16.83
N VAL A 355 6.04 -9.59 15.82
CA VAL A 355 6.30 -10.85 15.12
C VAL A 355 7.60 -10.77 14.29
N THR A 356 7.91 -9.63 13.64
CA THR A 356 9.24 -9.33 13.07
C THR A 356 9.75 -7.92 13.40
N GLN A 357 10.92 -7.54 12.86
CA GLN A 357 11.44 -6.17 12.90
C GLN A 357 10.75 -5.25 11.86
N TYR A 358 10.24 -5.79 10.76
CA TYR A 358 9.63 -5.03 9.66
C TYR A 358 8.29 -4.41 10.09
N SER A 359 7.42 -5.20 10.74
CA SER A 359 6.16 -4.72 11.31
C SER A 359 6.29 -3.62 12.38
N ARG A 360 7.49 -3.29 12.87
CA ARG A 360 7.70 -2.15 13.78
C ARG A 360 7.63 -0.80 13.08
N ALA A 361 7.77 -0.78 11.76
CA ALA A 361 7.73 0.42 10.94
C ALA A 361 6.31 0.76 10.43
N ASN A 362 5.41 -0.23 10.33
CA ASN A 362 4.10 -0.09 9.71
C ASN A 362 2.99 -0.83 10.51
N PRO A 363 1.96 -0.12 11.02
CA PRO A 363 0.82 -0.75 11.69
C PRO A 363 0.05 -1.78 10.85
N ARG A 364 0.05 -1.64 9.51
CA ARG A 364 -0.62 -2.58 8.61
C ARG A 364 0.12 -3.92 8.56
N GLU A 365 1.45 -3.90 8.46
CA GLU A 365 2.28 -5.11 8.56
C GLU A 365 2.15 -5.80 9.93
N TYR A 366 1.99 -5.02 11.01
CA TYR A 366 1.73 -5.58 12.34
C TYR A 366 0.40 -6.38 12.39
N ILE A 367 -0.63 -5.94 11.66
CA ILE A 367 -1.89 -6.69 11.51
C ILE A 367 -1.71 -7.90 10.58
N ALA A 368 -1.05 -7.76 9.44
CA ALA A 368 -0.81 -8.86 8.51
C ALA A 368 0.05 -9.99 9.11
N GLU A 369 1.15 -9.66 9.79
CA GLU A 369 1.97 -10.64 10.52
C GLU A 369 1.17 -11.30 11.65
N GLY A 370 0.32 -10.53 12.35
CA GLY A 370 -0.60 -11.03 13.37
C GLY A 370 -1.63 -12.02 12.80
N PHE A 371 -2.15 -11.73 11.61
CA PHE A 371 -3.11 -12.58 10.90
C PHE A 371 -2.48 -13.90 10.43
N ALA A 372 -1.29 -13.85 9.83
CA ALA A 372 -0.53 -15.06 9.50
C ALA A 372 -0.18 -15.88 10.76
N ALA A 373 0.31 -15.22 11.81
CA ALA A 373 0.64 -15.87 13.08
C ALA A 373 -0.59 -16.46 13.80
N TYR A 374 -1.79 -15.89 13.63
CA TYR A 374 -3.03 -16.44 14.19
C TYR A 374 -3.36 -17.83 13.60
N TYR A 375 -3.09 -18.05 12.31
CA TYR A 375 -3.34 -19.35 11.67
C TYR A 375 -2.17 -20.33 11.78
N ASN A 376 -0.93 -19.87 11.64
CA ASN A 376 0.25 -20.75 11.61
C ASN A 376 0.88 -20.97 13.00
N HIS A 377 0.81 -19.97 13.89
CA HIS A 377 1.48 -19.97 15.20
C HIS A 377 0.59 -19.44 16.36
N PRO A 378 -0.70 -19.85 16.49
CA PRO A 378 -1.67 -19.21 17.38
C PRO A 378 -1.25 -19.15 18.85
N GLN A 379 -0.54 -20.18 19.35
CA GLN A 379 -0.04 -20.20 20.72
C GLN A 379 1.05 -19.15 20.95
N ALA A 380 2.04 -19.07 20.05
CA ALA A 380 3.12 -18.09 20.16
C ALA A 380 2.60 -16.65 20.05
N LEU A 381 1.56 -16.41 19.23
CA LEU A 381 0.89 -15.11 19.18
C LEU A 381 0.20 -14.79 20.51
N ARG A 382 -0.59 -15.71 21.08
CA ARG A 382 -1.24 -15.51 22.40
C ARG A 382 -0.27 -15.22 23.53
N GLU A 383 0.90 -15.85 23.52
CA GLU A 383 1.91 -15.69 24.56
C GLU A 383 2.71 -14.39 24.43
N LYS A 384 3.02 -13.95 23.20
CA LYS A 384 3.83 -12.74 22.95
C LYS A 384 3.00 -11.47 22.87
N ASP A 385 1.86 -11.52 22.19
CA ASP A 385 0.96 -10.40 21.92
C ASP A 385 -0.52 -10.84 21.99
N PRO A 386 -1.06 -11.03 23.21
CA PRO A 386 -2.44 -11.47 23.42
C PRO A 386 -3.48 -10.45 22.91
N GLU A 387 -3.14 -9.16 22.88
CA GLU A 387 -4.05 -8.12 22.38
C GLU A 387 -4.14 -8.21 20.85
N LEU A 388 -3.02 -8.38 20.14
CA LEU A 388 -3.04 -8.64 18.70
C LEU A 388 -3.82 -9.92 18.37
N HIS A 389 -3.60 -11.03 19.08
CA HIS A 389 -4.41 -12.24 18.89
C HIS A 389 -5.91 -11.95 19.03
N GLN A 390 -6.30 -11.16 20.03
CA GLN A 390 -7.70 -10.84 20.30
C GLN A 390 -8.30 -9.91 19.22
N ILE A 391 -7.56 -8.91 18.75
CA ILE A 391 -7.95 -8.05 17.62
C ILE A 391 -8.16 -8.87 16.35
N ILE A 392 -7.19 -9.73 15.98
CA ILE A 392 -7.30 -10.59 14.80
C ILE A 392 -8.50 -11.54 14.93
N LYS A 393 -8.71 -12.13 16.13
CA LYS A 393 -9.89 -12.98 16.37
C LYS A 393 -11.19 -12.22 16.10
N GLU A 394 -11.33 -10.98 16.57
CA GLU A 394 -12.52 -10.14 16.34
C GLU A 394 -12.73 -9.83 14.85
N MET A 395 -11.67 -9.55 14.10
CA MET A 395 -11.74 -9.37 12.63
C MET A 395 -12.21 -10.65 11.93
N VAL A 396 -11.65 -11.81 12.30
CA VAL A 396 -12.04 -13.13 11.78
C VAL A 396 -13.47 -13.50 12.18
N ASP A 397 -13.91 -13.16 13.39
CA ASP A 397 -15.30 -13.32 13.84
C ASP A 397 -16.26 -12.53 12.94
N TYR A 398 -15.97 -11.24 12.70
CA TYR A 398 -16.76 -10.37 11.83
C TYR A 398 -16.87 -10.91 10.39
N CYS A 399 -15.74 -11.25 9.75
CA CYS A 399 -15.75 -11.81 8.39
C CYS A 399 -16.57 -13.10 8.28
N CYS A 400 -16.53 -13.98 9.30
CA CYS A 400 -17.34 -15.20 9.28
C CYS A 400 -18.84 -14.92 9.43
N GLN A 401 -19.21 -13.95 10.28
CA GLN A 401 -20.61 -13.53 10.44
C GLN A 401 -21.16 -12.96 9.12
N GLU A 402 -20.42 -12.06 8.46
CA GLU A 402 -20.82 -11.46 7.18
C GLU A 402 -20.91 -12.49 6.04
N ALA A 403 -20.06 -13.51 6.04
CA ALA A 403 -20.15 -14.65 5.12
C ALA A 403 -21.33 -15.59 5.40
N GLY A 404 -22.13 -15.34 6.45
CA GLY A 404 -23.25 -16.20 6.86
C GLY A 404 -22.80 -17.52 7.52
N VAL A 405 -21.58 -17.59 8.04
CA VAL A 405 -21.02 -18.79 8.68
C VAL A 405 -21.17 -18.70 10.21
N ASP A 406 -22.13 -19.44 10.75
CA ASP A 406 -22.23 -19.66 12.20
C ASP A 406 -21.00 -20.45 12.69
N LYS A 407 -20.09 -19.76 13.38
CA LYS A 407 -18.88 -20.37 13.95
C LYS A 407 -19.16 -21.46 14.97
N ALA A 408 -20.28 -21.44 15.69
CA ALA A 408 -20.63 -22.51 16.63
C ALA A 408 -21.02 -23.79 15.90
N LEU A 409 -21.71 -23.67 14.76
CA LEU A 409 -22.02 -24.76 13.86
C LEU A 409 -20.75 -25.26 13.13
N ASP A 410 -19.96 -24.37 12.54
CA ASP A 410 -18.73 -24.74 11.80
C ASP A 410 -17.69 -25.40 12.73
N SER A 411 -17.47 -24.85 13.94
CA SER A 411 -16.59 -25.47 14.96
C SER A 411 -17.12 -26.80 15.51
N ARG A 412 -18.42 -27.08 15.36
CA ARG A 412 -19.02 -28.37 15.73
C ARG A 412 -18.86 -29.38 14.60
N LEU A 413 -19.06 -28.96 13.35
CA LEU A 413 -18.86 -29.79 12.17
C LEU A 413 -17.38 -30.14 11.96
N GLN A 414 -16.45 -29.20 12.14
CA GLN A 414 -15.00 -29.48 12.10
C GLN A 414 -14.56 -30.48 13.19
N ARG A 415 -15.14 -30.41 14.39
CA ARG A 415 -14.90 -31.43 15.44
C ARG A 415 -15.45 -32.79 15.03
N MET A 416 -16.69 -32.85 14.56
CA MET A 416 -17.30 -34.09 14.08
C MET A 416 -16.54 -34.71 12.89
N SER A 417 -15.91 -33.91 12.02
CA SER A 417 -15.01 -34.38 10.96
C SER A 417 -13.74 -35.00 11.53
N LYS A 418 -13.04 -34.30 12.43
CA LYS A 418 -11.82 -34.82 13.09
C LYS A 418 -12.07 -36.11 13.89
N ASP A 419 -13.19 -36.17 14.61
CA ASP A 419 -13.60 -37.35 15.38
C ASP A 419 -13.96 -38.54 14.46
N ALA A 420 -14.37 -38.28 13.21
CA ALA A 420 -14.69 -39.32 12.22
C ALA A 420 -13.47 -39.83 11.43
N VAL A 421 -12.37 -39.08 11.38
CA VAL A 421 -11.08 -39.52 10.78
C VAL A 421 -10.23 -40.29 11.78
N GLY A 422 -10.46 -40.12 13.08
CA GLY A 422 -9.75 -40.81 14.17
C GLY A 422 -10.34 -42.16 14.61
N ALA A 423 -11.31 -42.73 13.89
CA ALA A 423 -12.10 -43.91 14.30
C ALA A 423 -12.38 -44.93 13.17
#